data_AF-A0A8R1I1A8-F1
#
_entry.id   AF-A0A8R1I1A8-F1
#
_cell.length_a   1.000
_cell.length_b   1.000
_cell.length_c   1.000
_cell.angle_alpha   90.00
_cell.angle_beta   90.00
_cell.angle_gamma   90.00
#
_symmetry.space_group_name_H-M   'P 1'
#
loop_
_entity.id
_entity.type
_entity.pdbx_description
1 polymer ?
#
loop_
_entity_poly.entity_id
_entity_poly.type
_entity_poly.pdbx_seq_one_letter_code
_entity_poly.pdbx_strand_id
1 'polypeptide(L)'
;MDTYPEVTVDINPPSRLLMYYRIHGVFALLFNLLGVFLIYKNPRIVKLYRGFMINMQVFSLIADAQNTLLMQPVYLFPVLAGYTNGILWHVFGVSSHMQMGVFLLLLYLQVAAIVCAIVTKYQVLASIGNKFPNAVNILTIPSVEVYDLMANKWMLVTSCLIVVMLTKKDRYHISSTIDKYPQTNAERDSFKKTLGA
;
A
#
# COMPACT_ATOMS: atom_id res chain seq x y z
N MET A 1 18.17 -29.36 -31.72
CA MET A 1 17.16 -28.30 -31.53
C MET A 1 16.43 -28.72 -30.27
N ASP A 2 16.93 -28.27 -29.12
CA ASP A 2 16.48 -28.77 -27.83
C ASP A 2 15.08 -28.21 -27.56
N THR A 3 14.09 -29.10 -27.60
CA THR A 3 12.71 -28.81 -27.21
C THR A 3 12.69 -28.57 -25.70
N TYR A 4 12.63 -27.30 -25.30
CA TYR A 4 12.30 -26.94 -23.94
C TYR A 4 10.91 -27.51 -23.61
N PRO A 5 10.72 -28.15 -22.44
CA PRO A 5 9.39 -28.57 -22.03
C PRO A 5 8.48 -27.34 -21.99
N GLU A 6 7.30 -27.45 -22.59
CA GLU A 6 6.29 -26.41 -22.58
C GLU A 6 5.81 -26.20 -21.13
N VAL A 7 6.31 -25.13 -20.49
CA VAL A 7 5.90 -24.75 -19.13
C VAL A 7 4.57 -24.01 -19.26
N THR A 8 3.47 -24.74 -19.14
CA THR A 8 2.13 -24.15 -19.12
C THR A 8 1.92 -23.44 -17.79
N VAL A 9 1.72 -22.13 -17.83
CA VAL A 9 1.37 -21.33 -16.66
C VAL A 9 -0.14 -21.43 -16.45
N ASP A 10 -0.57 -22.00 -15.33
CA ASP A 10 -1.99 -22.02 -14.97
C ASP A 10 -2.43 -20.62 -14.54
N ILE A 11 -3.36 -20.04 -15.30
CA ILE A 11 -3.87 -18.67 -15.08
C ILE A 11 -5.03 -18.70 -14.07
N ASN A 12 -5.54 -19.87 -13.70
CA ASN A 12 -6.64 -19.98 -12.76
C ASN A 12 -6.24 -19.51 -11.35
N PRO A 13 -7.11 -18.74 -10.66
CA PRO A 13 -6.80 -18.26 -9.32
C PRO A 13 -6.66 -19.43 -8.35
N PRO A 14 -5.49 -19.60 -7.71
CA PRO A 14 -5.27 -20.72 -6.81
C PRO A 14 -6.15 -20.57 -5.56
N SER A 15 -7.14 -21.45 -5.42
CA SER A 15 -8.15 -21.42 -4.35
C SER A 15 -7.53 -21.42 -2.94
N ARG A 16 -6.43 -22.16 -2.75
CA ARG A 16 -5.69 -22.23 -1.48
C ARG A 16 -5.04 -20.89 -1.11
N LEU A 17 -4.48 -20.17 -2.07
CA LEU A 17 -3.87 -18.86 -1.85
C LEU A 17 -4.94 -17.82 -1.47
N LEU A 18 -6.08 -17.86 -2.17
CA LEU A 18 -7.21 -16.99 -1.85
C LEU A 18 -7.77 -17.26 -0.45
N MET A 19 -7.82 -18.53 -0.02
CA MET A 19 -8.20 -18.88 1.34
C MET A 19 -7.20 -18.33 2.38
N TYR A 20 -5.90 -18.40 2.09
CA TYR A 20 -4.87 -17.81 2.94
C TYR A 20 -5.06 -16.30 3.11
N TYR A 21 -5.31 -15.56 2.03
CA TYR A 21 -5.57 -14.11 2.12
C TYR A 21 -6.78 -13.78 3.00
N ARG A 22 -7.85 -14.57 2.91
CA ARG A 22 -9.04 -14.37 3.75
C ARG A 22 -8.74 -14.60 5.24
N ILE A 23 -8.03 -15.67 5.56
CA ILE A 23 -7.64 -15.99 6.94
C ILE A 23 -6.70 -14.89 7.48
N HIS A 24 -5.68 -14.53 6.72
CA HIS A 24 -4.74 -13.46 7.07
C HIS A 24 -5.46 -12.13 7.30
N GLY A 25 -6.40 -11.76 6.42
CA GLY A 25 -7.20 -10.54 6.56
C GLY A 25 -8.05 -10.52 7.84
N VAL A 26 -8.65 -11.65 8.24
CA VAL A 26 -9.42 -11.75 9.49
C VAL A 26 -8.50 -11.54 10.70
N PHE A 27 -7.34 -12.21 10.73
CA PHE A 27 -6.38 -12.03 11.82
C PHE A 27 -5.84 -10.60 11.87
N ALA A 28 -5.46 -10.03 10.73
CA ALA A 28 -4.99 -8.66 10.62
C ALA A 28 -6.02 -7.66 11.17
N LEU A 29 -7.29 -7.81 10.80
CA LEU A 29 -8.37 -6.96 11.32
C LEU A 29 -8.50 -7.10 12.84
N LEU A 30 -8.49 -8.33 13.37
CA LEU A 30 -8.59 -8.58 14.81
C LEU A 30 -7.41 -7.96 15.58
N PHE A 31 -6.17 -8.15 15.12
CA PHE A 31 -4.99 -7.63 15.80
C PHE A 31 -4.87 -6.11 15.71
N ASN A 32 -5.16 -5.50 14.56
CA ASN A 32 -5.14 -4.04 14.41
C ASN A 32 -6.23 -3.38 15.29
N LEU A 33 -7.44 -3.94 15.34
CA LEU A 33 -8.50 -3.44 16.22
C LEU A 33 -8.17 -3.62 17.71
N LEU A 34 -7.63 -4.79 18.09
CA LEU A 34 -7.16 -5.03 19.45
C LEU A 34 -6.04 -4.03 19.83
N GLY A 35 -5.12 -3.76 18.90
CA GLY A 35 -4.07 -2.76 19.04
C GLY A 35 -4.65 -1.38 19.35
N VAL A 36 -5.57 -0.88 18.52
CA VAL A 36 -6.25 0.41 18.74
C VAL A 36 -6.98 0.44 20.08
N PHE A 37 -7.71 -0.63 20.44
CA PHE A 37 -8.42 -0.73 21.70
C PHE A 37 -7.49 -0.67 22.92
N LEU A 38 -6.39 -1.44 22.90
CA LEU A 38 -5.39 -1.45 23.98
C LEU A 38 -4.71 -0.09 24.12
N ILE A 39 -4.37 0.56 23.01
CA ILE A 39 -3.78 1.90 23.03
C ILE A 39 -4.77 2.91 23.61
N TYR A 40 -6.05 2.80 23.24
CA TYR A 40 -7.07 3.71 23.73
C TYR A 40 -7.32 3.57 25.24
N LYS A 41 -7.37 2.32 25.73
CA LYS A 41 -7.62 2.02 27.14
C LYS A 41 -6.45 2.30 28.08
N ASN A 42 -5.23 2.46 27.58
CA ASN A 42 -4.06 2.69 28.41
C ASN A 42 -3.88 4.21 28.72
N PRO A 43 -4.19 4.69 29.94
CA PRO A 43 -4.07 6.11 30.29
C PRO A 43 -2.63 6.56 30.52
N ARG A 44 -1.68 5.62 30.70
CA ARG A 44 -0.26 5.89 30.98
C ARG A 44 0.52 6.39 29.77
N ILE A 45 -0.08 6.35 28.58
CA ILE A 45 0.57 6.69 27.32
C ILE A 45 0.45 8.20 27.10
N VAL A 46 1.59 8.87 26.91
CA VAL A 46 1.64 10.30 26.58
C VAL A 46 0.82 10.59 25.32
N LYS A 47 0.03 11.68 25.33
CA LYS A 47 -0.93 12.02 24.26
C LYS A 47 -0.31 11.99 22.85
N LEU A 48 0.89 12.56 22.69
CA LEU A 48 1.61 12.60 21.41
C LEU A 48 1.99 11.19 20.93
N TYR A 49 2.64 10.40 21.81
CA TYR A 49 3.02 9.01 21.51
C TYR A 49 1.80 8.14 21.18
N ARG A 50 0.70 8.33 21.91
CA ARG A 50 -0.57 7.66 21.66
C ARG A 50 -1.11 7.97 20.25
N GLY A 51 -1.02 9.21 19.80
CA GLY A 51 -1.41 9.62 18.45
C GLY A 51 -0.65 8.87 17.36
N PHE A 52 0.69 8.84 17.44
CA PHE A 52 1.53 8.11 16.49
C PHE A 52 1.26 6.60 16.48
N MET A 53 1.04 6.01 17.66
CA MET A 53 0.69 4.58 17.74
C MET A 53 -0.69 4.26 17.15
N ILE A 54 -1.66 5.15 17.27
CA ILE A 54 -2.96 4.96 16.61
C ILE A 54 -2.78 5.11 15.09
N ASN A 55 -1.99 6.10 14.65
CA ASN A 55 -1.75 6.35 13.23
C ASN A 55 -1.11 5.14 12.53
N MET A 56 -0.10 4.50 13.13
CA MET A 56 0.49 3.27 12.58
C MET A 56 -0.53 2.12 12.49
N GLN A 57 -1.43 1.97 13.47
CA GLN A 57 -2.45 0.90 13.45
C GLN A 57 -3.49 1.15 12.35
N VAL A 58 -3.87 2.42 12.12
CA VAL A 58 -4.78 2.79 11.03
C VAL A 58 -4.15 2.48 9.67
N PHE A 59 -2.90 2.88 9.43
CA PHE A 59 -2.21 2.57 8.17
C PHE A 59 -2.02 1.06 7.97
N SER A 60 -1.73 0.32 9.05
CA SER A 60 -1.64 -1.14 9.01
C SER A 60 -2.97 -1.76 8.60
N LEU A 61 -4.08 -1.34 9.20
CA LEU A 61 -5.42 -1.83 8.86
C LEU A 61 -5.78 -1.56 7.39
N ILE A 62 -5.46 -0.36 6.87
CA ILE A 62 -5.73 0.00 5.48
C ILE A 62 -4.84 -0.78 4.52
N ALA A 63 -3.55 -0.96 4.82
CA ALA A 63 -2.62 -1.73 4.00
C ALA A 63 -3.02 -3.21 3.95
N ASP A 64 -3.42 -3.79 5.08
CA ASP A 64 -3.89 -5.17 5.17
C ASP A 64 -5.19 -5.35 4.39
N ALA A 65 -6.15 -4.42 4.49
CA ALA A 65 -7.37 -4.44 3.69
C ALA A 65 -7.07 -4.31 2.19
N GLN A 66 -6.13 -3.42 1.81
CA GLN A 66 -5.67 -3.27 0.44
C GLN A 66 -5.11 -4.59 -0.11
N ASN A 67 -4.28 -5.29 0.66
CA ASN A 67 -3.66 -6.54 0.22
C ASN A 67 -4.65 -7.72 0.19
N THR A 68 -5.48 -7.87 1.22
CA THR A 68 -6.26 -9.10 1.46
C THR A 68 -7.67 -9.10 0.89
N LEU A 69 -8.29 -7.93 0.72
CA LEU A 69 -9.66 -7.81 0.19
C LEU A 69 -9.67 -7.17 -1.20
N LEU A 70 -8.92 -6.08 -1.33
CA LEU A 70 -9.02 -5.14 -2.44
C LEU A 70 -8.17 -5.59 -3.63
N MET A 71 -6.91 -5.99 -3.40
CA MET A 71 -5.95 -6.38 -4.43
C MET A 71 -5.85 -7.90 -4.64
N GLN A 72 -5.68 -8.68 -3.56
CA GLN A 72 -5.41 -10.13 -3.61
C GLN A 72 -4.43 -10.51 -4.74
N PRO A 73 -3.14 -10.12 -4.61
CA PRO A 73 -2.17 -10.35 -5.67
C PRO A 73 -1.91 -11.85 -5.87
N VAL A 74 -1.89 -12.30 -7.12
CA VAL A 74 -1.49 -13.66 -7.51
C VAL A 74 -0.21 -13.53 -8.32
N TYR A 75 0.89 -14.02 -7.77
CA TYR A 75 2.16 -14.10 -8.47
C TYR A 75 2.17 -15.34 -9.37
N LEU A 76 2.52 -15.15 -10.62
CA LEU A 76 2.78 -16.23 -11.56
C LEU A 76 4.27 -16.55 -11.43
N PHE A 77 4.63 -17.81 -11.35
CA PHE A 77 6.03 -18.26 -11.47
C PHE A 77 6.08 -19.23 -12.66
N PRO A 78 7.18 -19.26 -13.44
CA PRO A 78 8.48 -18.58 -13.25
C PRO A 78 8.59 -17.16 -13.85
N VAL A 79 7.55 -16.68 -14.54
CA VAL A 79 7.55 -15.33 -15.14
C VAL A 79 7.39 -14.29 -14.04
N LEU A 80 8.19 -13.22 -14.00
CA LEU A 80 8.01 -12.07 -13.08
C LEU A 80 6.75 -11.25 -13.44
N ALA A 81 5.59 -11.89 -13.32
CA ALA A 81 4.28 -11.35 -13.63
C ALA A 81 3.31 -11.75 -12.53
N GLY A 82 2.20 -11.03 -12.47
CA GLY A 82 1.12 -11.31 -11.54
C GLY A 82 -0.11 -10.51 -11.90
N TYR A 83 -1.25 -11.00 -11.44
CA TYR A 83 -2.53 -10.33 -11.60
C TYR A 83 -3.20 -10.14 -10.24
N THR A 84 -4.26 -9.35 -10.21
CA THR A 84 -5.02 -9.07 -8.99
C THR A 84 -6.39 -9.73 -9.10
N ASN A 85 -6.85 -10.36 -8.02
CA ASN A 85 -8.14 -11.06 -7.99
C ASN A 85 -9.10 -10.49 -6.92
N GLY A 86 -8.80 -9.31 -6.39
CA GLY A 86 -9.60 -8.66 -5.37
C GLY A 86 -10.75 -7.81 -5.92
N ILE A 87 -11.43 -7.13 -4.99
CA ILE A 87 -12.64 -6.34 -5.29
C ILE A 87 -12.37 -5.20 -6.29
N LEU A 88 -11.18 -4.56 -6.26
CA LEU A 88 -10.89 -3.45 -7.19
C LEU A 88 -10.88 -3.89 -8.65
N TRP A 89 -10.46 -5.13 -8.90
CA TRP A 89 -10.47 -5.68 -10.25
C TRP A 89 -11.89 -6.02 -10.68
N HIS A 90 -12.63 -6.78 -9.85
CA HIS A 90 -13.96 -7.30 -10.21
C HIS A 90 -15.06 -6.23 -10.27
N VAL A 91 -15.01 -5.22 -9.40
CA VAL A 91 -16.08 -4.21 -9.29
C VAL A 91 -15.73 -2.93 -10.06
N PHE A 92 -14.48 -2.49 -9.99
CA PHE A 92 -14.05 -1.19 -10.53
C PHE A 92 -13.16 -1.29 -11.76
N GLY A 93 -12.72 -2.50 -12.16
CA GLY A 93 -11.83 -2.69 -13.32
C GLY A 93 -10.48 -1.98 -13.19
N VAL A 94 -10.01 -1.71 -11.97
CA VAL A 94 -8.77 -0.94 -11.76
C VAL A 94 -7.55 -1.77 -12.17
N SER A 95 -6.67 -1.18 -12.97
CA SER A 95 -5.40 -1.78 -13.41
C SER A 95 -4.59 -2.36 -12.24
N SER A 96 -4.11 -3.60 -12.39
CA SER A 96 -3.28 -4.30 -11.40
C SER A 96 -2.02 -3.50 -11.02
N HIS A 97 -1.47 -2.73 -11.97
CA HIS A 97 -0.31 -1.88 -11.73
C HIS A 97 -0.63 -0.72 -10.78
N MET A 98 -1.80 -0.10 -10.93
CA MET A 98 -2.26 0.97 -10.03
C MET A 98 -2.54 0.43 -8.63
N GLN A 99 -3.18 -0.73 -8.52
CA GLN A 99 -3.47 -1.36 -7.23
C GLN A 99 -2.18 -1.65 -6.44
N MET A 100 -1.15 -2.19 -7.12
CA MET A 100 0.17 -2.43 -6.53
C MET A 100 0.86 -1.13 -6.13
N GLY A 101 0.77 -0.08 -6.95
CA GLY A 101 1.33 1.24 -6.63
C GLY A 101 0.72 1.84 -5.35
N VAL A 102 -0.60 1.76 -5.20
CA VAL A 102 -1.32 2.19 -3.99
C VAL A 102 -0.90 1.34 -2.78
N PHE A 103 -0.74 0.03 -2.96
CA PHE A 103 -0.31 -0.84 -1.88
C PHE A 103 1.11 -0.52 -1.38
N LEU A 104 2.07 -0.29 -2.30
CA LEU A 104 3.43 0.12 -1.94
C LEU A 104 3.47 1.46 -1.20
N LEU A 105 2.62 2.41 -1.61
CA LEU A 105 2.45 3.68 -0.91
C LEU A 105 1.98 3.47 0.53
N LEU A 106 0.97 2.63 0.73
CA LEU A 106 0.42 2.35 2.06
C LEU A 106 1.45 1.67 2.97
N LEU A 107 2.21 0.69 2.47
CA LEU A 107 3.30 0.05 3.21
C LEU A 107 4.37 1.07 3.62
N TYR A 108 4.70 1.99 2.72
CA TYR A 108 5.69 3.02 3.00
C TYR A 108 5.21 4.01 4.08
N LEU A 109 3.95 4.47 4.01
CA LEU A 109 3.32 5.30 5.04
C LEU A 109 3.27 4.59 6.41
N GLN A 110 2.97 3.29 6.40
CA GLN A 110 2.97 2.45 7.60
C GLN A 110 4.35 2.40 8.25
N VAL A 111 5.42 2.17 7.48
CA VAL A 111 6.80 2.17 7.99
C VAL A 111 7.18 3.54 8.57
N ALA A 112 6.85 4.63 7.87
CA ALA A 112 7.11 5.98 8.37
C ALA A 112 6.42 6.24 9.72
N ALA A 113 5.15 5.83 9.86
CA ALA A 113 4.40 5.95 11.10
C ALA A 113 5.02 5.12 12.25
N ILE A 114 5.51 3.90 11.96
CA ILE A 114 6.21 3.05 12.94
C ILE A 114 7.49 3.73 13.43
N VAL A 115 8.29 4.29 12.52
CA VAL A 115 9.53 5.01 12.88
C VAL A 115 9.22 6.20 13.79
N CYS A 116 8.20 7.00 13.45
CA CYS A 116 7.78 8.13 14.27
C CYS A 116 7.35 7.67 15.68
N ALA A 117 6.56 6.60 15.77
CA ALA A 117 6.14 6.04 17.06
C ALA A 117 7.34 5.59 17.92
N ILE A 118 8.35 4.94 17.32
CA ILE A 118 9.57 4.52 18.02
C ILE A 118 10.35 5.73 18.52
N VAL A 119 10.55 6.74 17.67
CA VAL A 119 11.25 7.97 18.03
C VAL A 119 10.57 8.67 19.22
N THR A 120 9.24 8.86 19.16
CA THR A 120 8.50 9.48 20.25
C THR A 120 8.55 8.66 21.53
N LYS A 121 8.56 7.32 21.45
CA LYS A 121 8.74 6.45 22.62
C LYS A 121 10.08 6.72 23.32
N TYR A 122 11.18 6.79 22.57
CA TYR A 122 12.50 7.06 23.14
C TYR A 122 12.59 8.47 23.74
N GLN A 123 11.97 9.48 23.12
CA GLN A 123 11.90 10.83 23.66
C GLN A 123 11.19 10.88 25.01
N VAL A 124 10.03 10.23 25.12
CA VAL A 124 9.26 10.16 26.37
C VAL A 124 10.11 9.50 27.47
N LEU A 125 10.80 8.40 27.15
CA LEU A 125 11.67 7.71 28.12
C LEU A 125 12.89 8.55 28.53
N ALA A 126 13.52 9.26 27.58
CA ALA A 126 14.66 10.12 27.86
C ALA A 126 14.27 11.31 28.75
N SER A 127 13.09 11.89 28.53
CA SER A 127 12.56 13.01 29.33
C SER A 127 12.25 12.63 30.78
N ILE A 128 11.79 11.40 31.02
CA ILE A 128 11.50 10.89 32.37
C ILE A 128 12.80 10.53 33.10
N GLY A 129 13.81 10.05 32.37
CA GLY A 129 15.00 9.46 32.97
C GLY A 129 16.11 10.43 33.36
N ASN A 130 16.13 11.69 32.88
CA ASN A 130 17.26 12.63 32.97
C ASN A 130 18.66 12.06 32.60
N LYS A 131 18.71 10.83 32.07
CA LYS A 131 19.93 10.04 31.87
C LYS A 131 20.69 10.40 30.60
N PHE A 132 20.05 11.07 29.63
CA PHE A 132 20.65 11.37 28.33
C PHE A 132 20.21 12.76 27.79
N PRO A 133 20.72 13.87 28.35
CA PRO A 133 20.38 15.23 27.91
C PRO A 133 20.71 15.49 26.42
N ASN A 134 21.74 14.83 25.88
CA ASN A 134 22.16 15.00 24.48
C ASN A 134 21.24 14.28 23.47
N ALA A 135 20.60 13.16 23.84
CA ALA A 135 19.64 12.47 22.98
C ALA A 135 18.32 13.25 22.85
N VAL A 136 17.94 13.96 23.92
CA VAL A 136 16.78 14.85 23.94
C VAL A 136 16.96 16.01 22.96
N ASN A 137 18.18 16.56 22.83
CA ASN A 137 18.47 17.67 21.90
C ASN A 137 18.38 17.29 20.41
N ILE A 138 18.88 16.11 20.03
CA ILE A 138 18.81 15.60 18.64
C ILE A 138 17.37 15.19 18.26
N LEU A 139 16.62 14.68 19.24
CA LEU A 139 15.23 14.24 19.09
C LEU A 139 14.26 15.29 19.64
N THR A 140 14.58 16.58 19.59
CA THR A 140 13.65 17.62 20.09
C THR A 140 12.35 17.64 19.27
N ILE A 141 11.25 18.05 19.90
CA ILE A 141 9.89 18.16 19.31
C ILE A 141 9.85 18.82 17.91
N PRO A 142 10.66 19.86 17.59
CA PRO A 142 10.71 20.42 16.24
C PRO A 142 11.17 19.41 15.19
N SER A 143 12.06 18.46 15.52
CA SER A 143 12.54 17.50 14.53
C SER A 143 11.48 16.48 14.15
N VAL A 144 10.58 16.08 15.05
CA VAL A 144 9.46 15.18 14.73
C VAL A 144 8.35 15.91 13.99
N GLU A 145 8.02 17.15 14.38
CA GLU A 145 7.03 17.95 13.67
C GLU A 145 7.51 18.35 12.27
N VAL A 146 8.79 18.67 12.11
CA VAL A 146 9.45 18.87 10.82
C VAL A 146 9.53 17.56 10.04
N TYR A 147 9.77 16.42 10.68
CA TYR A 147 9.74 15.12 10.00
C TYR A 147 8.33 14.77 9.52
N ASP A 148 7.31 14.95 10.35
CA ASP A 148 5.92 14.67 9.98
C ASP A 148 5.42 15.68 8.93
N LEU A 149 5.76 16.96 9.03
CA LEU A 149 5.35 17.97 8.04
C LEU A 149 6.15 17.84 6.73
N MET A 150 7.48 17.69 6.78
CA MET A 150 8.31 17.57 5.58
C MET A 150 8.21 16.18 4.98
N ALA A 151 8.43 15.11 5.73
CA ALA A 151 8.35 13.76 5.15
C ALA A 151 6.93 13.50 4.63
N ASN A 152 5.87 13.76 5.39
CA ASN A 152 4.51 13.45 4.93
C ASN A 152 4.06 14.34 3.75
N LYS A 153 4.50 15.62 3.66
CA LYS A 153 4.28 16.46 2.46
C LYS A 153 5.11 16.02 1.26
N TRP A 154 6.42 15.82 1.42
CA TRP A 154 7.29 15.35 0.34
C TRP A 154 6.87 13.95 -0.12
N MET A 155 6.32 13.14 0.77
CA MET A 155 5.75 11.82 0.47
C MET A 155 4.45 11.88 -0.28
N LEU A 156 3.52 12.76 0.07
CA LEU A 156 2.34 13.04 -0.75
C LEU A 156 2.75 13.47 -2.18
N VAL A 157 3.82 14.25 -2.30
CA VAL A 157 4.35 14.68 -3.59
C VAL A 157 4.99 13.51 -4.37
N THR A 158 5.86 12.70 -3.76
CA THR A 158 6.49 11.55 -4.43
C THR A 158 5.48 10.46 -4.79
N SER A 159 4.48 10.24 -3.95
CA SER A 159 3.41 9.29 -4.22
C SER A 159 2.44 9.75 -5.31
N CYS A 160 2.07 11.03 -5.33
CA CYS A 160 1.38 11.64 -6.48
C CYS A 160 2.20 11.50 -7.76
N LEU A 161 3.52 11.68 -7.71
CA LEU A 161 4.41 11.46 -8.85
C LEU A 161 4.42 10.00 -9.31
N ILE A 162 4.49 9.03 -8.39
CA ILE A 162 4.43 7.60 -8.71
C ILE A 162 3.09 7.25 -9.36
N VAL A 163 1.97 7.75 -8.81
CA VAL A 163 0.63 7.55 -9.40
C VAL A 163 0.52 8.20 -10.78
N VAL A 164 1.07 9.39 -10.97
CA VAL A 164 1.13 10.06 -12.29
C VAL A 164 1.99 9.27 -13.29
N MET A 165 3.12 8.72 -12.85
CA MET A 165 3.98 7.90 -13.71
C MET A 165 3.29 6.58 -14.08
N LEU A 166 2.59 5.94 -13.15
CA LEU A 166 1.83 4.71 -13.39
C LEU A 166 0.65 4.96 -14.34
N THR A 167 -0.13 6.03 -14.13
CA THR A 167 -1.25 6.40 -15.02
C THR A 167 -0.77 6.84 -16.41
N LYS A 168 0.40 7.47 -16.53
CA LYS A 168 1.01 7.75 -17.83
C LYS A 168 1.44 6.46 -18.52
N LYS A 169 2.14 5.56 -17.82
CA LYS A 169 2.60 4.28 -18.37
C LYS A 169 1.44 3.43 -18.91
N ASP A 170 0.35 3.32 -18.14
CA ASP A 170 -0.85 2.60 -18.58
C ASP A 170 -1.48 3.25 -19.83
N ARG A 171 -1.53 4.59 -19.91
CA ARG A 171 -2.00 5.30 -21.12
C ARG A 171 -1.12 5.07 -22.35
N TYR A 172 0.21 5.06 -22.21
CA TYR A 172 1.12 4.80 -23.33
C TYR A 172 1.00 3.37 -23.85
N HIS A 173 0.80 2.39 -22.96
CA HIS A 173 0.62 1.00 -23.36
C HIS A 173 -0.70 0.80 -24.13
N ILE A 174 -1.78 1.44 -23.67
CA ILE A 174 -3.08 1.41 -24.36
C ILE A 174 -2.97 2.10 -25.74
N SER A 175 -2.37 3.28 -25.81
CA SER A 175 -2.21 4.03 -27.07
C SER A 175 -1.39 3.24 -28.11
N SER A 176 -0.27 2.65 -27.71
CA SER A 176 0.56 1.85 -28.62
C SER A 176 -0.07 0.53 -29.06
N THR A 177 -1.00 -0.02 -28.26
CA THR A 177 -1.79 -1.20 -28.65
C THR A 177 -2.88 -0.82 -29.66
N ILE A 178 -3.52 0.34 -29.50
CA ILE A 178 -4.50 0.89 -30.46
C ILE A 178 -3.82 1.24 -31.79
N ASP A 179 -2.61 1.80 -31.76
CA ASP A 179 -1.87 2.16 -32.98
C ASP A 179 -1.34 0.94 -33.75
N LYS A 180 -1.05 -0.17 -33.05
CA LYS A 180 -0.64 -1.44 -33.67
C LYS A 180 -1.78 -2.22 -34.33
N TYR A 181 -3.01 -2.05 -33.86
CA TYR A 181 -4.20 -2.70 -34.39
C TYR A 181 -5.24 -1.64 -34.73
N PRO A 182 -5.20 -1.06 -35.95
CA PRO A 182 -6.17 -0.05 -36.34
C PRO A 182 -7.53 -0.72 -36.53
N GLN A 183 -8.33 -0.74 -35.46
CA GLN A 183 -9.71 -1.18 -35.54
C GLN A 183 -10.52 -0.21 -36.40
N THR A 184 -11.41 -0.78 -37.21
CA THR A 184 -12.26 -0.03 -38.16
C THR A 184 -13.14 0.95 -37.37
N ASN A 185 -13.51 2.07 -38.00
CA ASN A 185 -14.16 3.21 -37.31
C ASN A 185 -15.37 2.83 -36.43
N ALA A 186 -16.08 1.74 -36.73
CA ALA A 186 -17.19 1.22 -35.94
C ALA A 186 -16.81 0.65 -34.56
N GLU A 187 -15.64 0.01 -34.43
CA GLU A 187 -15.17 -0.53 -33.15
C GLU A 187 -14.57 0.57 -32.27
N ARG A 188 -13.97 1.60 -32.88
CA ARG A 188 -13.43 2.78 -32.19
C ARG A 188 -14.52 3.57 -31.46
N ASP A 189 -15.70 3.68 -32.04
CA ASP A 189 -16.84 4.39 -31.43
C ASP A 189 -17.53 3.54 -30.34
N SER A 190 -17.51 2.22 -30.46
CA SER A 190 -17.97 1.31 -29.40
C SER A 190 -17.05 1.36 -28.17
N PHE A 191 -15.73 1.35 -28.39
CA PHE A 191 -14.72 1.41 -27.32
C PHE A 191 -14.72 2.76 -26.58
N LYS A 192 -14.94 3.88 -27.29
CA LYS A 192 -15.12 5.21 -26.68
C LYS A 192 -16.35 5.27 -25.78
N LYS A 193 -17.45 4.60 -26.17
CA LYS A 193 -18.69 4.53 -25.39
C LYS A 193 -18.54 3.75 -24.09
N THR A 194 -17.70 2.71 -24.09
CA THR A 194 -17.41 1.90 -22.88
C THR A 194 -16.47 2.62 -21.89
N LEU A 195 -15.68 3.60 -22.36
CA LEU A 195 -14.71 4.36 -21.55
C LEU A 195 -15.25 5.65 -20.94
N GLY A 196 -16.53 5.99 -21.14
CA GLY A 196 -17.19 7.09 -20.42
C GLY A 196 -16.55 8.47 -20.65
N ALA A 197 -16.20 8.78 -21.90
CA ALA A 197 -15.93 10.14 -22.36
C ALA A 197 -17.14 10.71 -23.11
#